data_AF-A0AAU7CQ66-F1
#
_entry.id   AF-A0AAU7CQ66-F1
#
_cell.length_a   1.000
_cell.length_b   1.000
_cell.length_c   1.000
_cell.angle_alpha   90.00
_cell.angle_beta   90.00
_cell.angle_gamma   90.00
#
_symmetry.space_group_name_H-M   'P 1'
#
loop_
_entity.id
_entity.type
_entity.pdbx_description
1 polymer ?
#
loop_
_entity_poly.entity_id
_entity_poly.type
_entity_poly.pdbx_seq_one_letter_code
_entity_poly.pdbx_strand_id
1 'polypeptide(L)' 'MKDRRNTLLWMKDLIEHMNQCHEQLLWAADGPSESFLTESMMVDLVECKRLCEELRGRREATHLLAVSV' A
#
# COMPACT_ATOMS: atom_id res chain seq x y z
N MET A 1 5.55 -12.34 4.59
CA MET A 1 6.86 -11.66 4.67
C MET A 1 7.04 -11.17 6.10
N LYS A 2 8.23 -11.31 6.72
CA LYS A 2 8.40 -11.05 8.17
C LYS A 2 9.26 -9.83 8.53
N ASP A 3 9.79 -9.09 7.57
CA ASP A 3 10.70 -7.97 7.80
C ASP A 3 10.01 -6.63 7.56
N ARG A 4 10.06 -5.74 8.56
CA ARG A 4 9.55 -4.36 8.51
C ARG A 4 10.15 -3.58 7.34
N ARG A 5 11.42 -3.78 7.01
CA ARG A 5 12.06 -3.12 5.87
C ARG A 5 11.40 -3.52 4.56
N ASN A 6 11.12 -4.81 4.39
CA ASN A 6 10.43 -5.31 3.19
C ASN A 6 8.99 -4.80 3.13
N THR A 7 8.27 -4.74 4.25
CA THR A 7 6.93 -4.13 4.30
C THR A 7 6.95 -2.66 3.87
N LEU A 8 7.94 -1.88 4.31
CA LEU A 8 8.08 -0.47 3.92
C LEU A 8 8.49 -0.28 2.46
N LEU A 9 9.37 -1.14 1.94
CA LEU A 9 9.74 -1.13 0.51
C LEU A 9 8.52 -1.44 -0.36
N TRP A 10 7.75 -2.46 -0.01
CA TRP A 10 6.53 -2.78 -0.75
C TRP A 10 5.51 -1.64 -0.68
N MET A 11 5.35 -1.00 0.49
CA MET A 11 4.46 0.14 0.62
C MET A 11 4.90 1.32 -0.26
N LYS A 12 6.21 1.58 -0.38
CA LYS A 12 6.75 2.56 -1.33
C LYS A 12 6.37 2.20 -2.77
N ASP A 13 6.59 0.96 -3.17
CA ASP A 13 6.36 0.52 -4.55
C ASP A 13 4.86 0.62 -4.93
N LEU A 14 3.94 0.33 -4.01
CA LEU A 14 2.50 0.54 -4.21
C LEU A 14 2.14 2.02 -4.40
N ILE A 15 2.71 2.91 -3.59
CA ILE A 15 2.47 4.35 -3.70
C ILE A 15 3.02 4.88 -5.03
N GLU A 16 4.19 4.40 -5.44
CA GLU A 16 4.81 4.77 -6.71
C GLU A 16 3.96 4.31 -7.90
N HIS A 17 3.42 3.09 -7.85
CA HIS A 17 2.49 2.59 -8.86
C HIS A 17 1.20 3.40 -8.93
N MET A 18 0.57 3.71 -7.79
CA MET A 18 -0.64 4.55 -7.75
C MET A 18 -0.39 5.94 -8.33
N ASN A 19 0.78 6.54 -8.09
CA ASN A 19 1.16 7.81 -8.70
C ASN A 19 1.24 7.69 -10.23
N GLN A 20 1.84 6.62 -10.75
CA GLN A 20 1.93 6.37 -12.19
C GLN A 20 0.55 6.15 -12.80
N CYS A 21 -0.35 5.41 -12.14
CA CYS A 21 -1.74 5.25 -12.58
C CYS A 21 -2.48 6.59 -12.59
N HIS A 22 -2.27 7.42 -11.58
CA HIS A 22 -2.86 8.76 -11.50
C HIS A 22 -2.36 9.67 -12.62
N GLU A 23 -1.06 9.67 -12.91
CA GLU A 23 -0.48 10.41 -14.03
C GLU A 23 -1.06 9.95 -15.37
N GLN A 24 -1.24 8.64 -15.56
CA GLN A 24 -1.87 8.09 -16.78
C GLN A 24 -3.34 8.50 -16.91
N LEU A 25 -4.08 8.53 -15.79
CA LEU A 25 -5.49 8.98 -15.77
C LEU A 25 -5.65 10.43 -16.24
N LEU A 26 -4.65 11.31 -16.01
CA LEU A 26 -4.71 12.70 -16.48
C LEU A 26 -4.77 12.82 -18.02
N TRP A 27 -4.30 11.80 -18.72
CA TRP A 27 -4.22 11.77 -20.19
C TRP A 27 -5.13 10.71 -20.81
N ALA A 28 -5.75 9.85 -20.00
CA ALA A 28 -6.73 8.89 -20.47
C ALA A 28 -7.96 9.66 -21.00
N ALA A 29 -8.42 9.27 -22.19
CA ALA A 29 -9.60 9.87 -22.83
C ALA A 29 -10.62 8.80 -23.26
N ASP A 30 -10.39 7.55 -22.84
CA ASP A 30 -11.25 6.41 -23.11
C ASP A 30 -11.70 5.77 -21.80
N GLY A 31 -13.01 5.55 -21.68
CA GLY A 31 -13.63 4.96 -20.49
C GLY A 31 -13.04 3.61 -20.05
N PRO A 32 -12.62 2.71 -20.95
CA PRO A 32 -11.97 1.45 -20.55
C PRO A 32 -10.64 1.67 -19.81
N SER A 33 -9.76 2.52 -20.32
CA SER A 33 -8.48 2.82 -19.66
C SER A 33 -8.68 3.53 -18.33
N GLU A 34 -9.63 4.48 -18.25
CA GLU A 34 -9.99 5.13 -16.99
C GLU A 34 -10.48 4.13 -15.93
N SER A 35 -11.35 3.20 -16.34
CA SER A 35 -11.90 2.17 -15.45
C SER A 35 -10.80 1.22 -14.97
N PHE A 36 -9.94 0.77 -15.87
CA PHE A 36 -8.82 -0.12 -15.54
C PHE A 36 -7.83 0.52 -14.57
N LEU A 37 -7.39 1.76 -14.84
CA LEU A 37 -6.45 2.48 -13.98
C LEU A 37 -7.05 2.73 -12.59
N THR A 38 -8.34 3.08 -12.53
CA THR A 38 -9.05 3.30 -11.27
C THR A 38 -9.19 1.99 -10.47
N GLU A 39 -9.55 0.88 -11.11
CA GLU A 39 -9.61 -0.44 -10.45
C GLU A 39 -8.23 -0.86 -9.91
N SER A 40 -7.17 -0.64 -10.69
CA SER A 40 -5.81 -0.95 -10.26
C SER A 40 -5.43 -0.16 -9.01
N MET A 41 -5.71 1.15 -8.98
CA MET A 41 -5.46 1.99 -7.79
C MET A 41 -6.27 1.55 -6.57
N MET A 42 -7.50 1.08 -6.77
CA MET A 42 -8.33 0.56 -5.67
C MET A 42 -7.72 -0.69 -5.05
N VAL A 43 -7.15 -1.59 -5.85
CA VAL A 43 -6.42 -2.77 -5.36
C VAL A 43 -5.19 -2.35 -4.56
N ASP A 44 -4.40 -1.39 -5.07
CA ASP A 44 -3.21 -0.90 -4.38
C ASP A 44 -3.55 -0.24 -3.03
N LEU A 45 -4.66 0.49 -2.94
CA LEU A 45 -5.13 1.09 -1.68
C LEU A 45 -5.51 0.04 -0.63
N VAL A 46 -6.19 -1.04 -1.05
CA VAL A 46 -6.52 -2.16 -0.17
C VAL A 46 -5.25 -2.83 0.35
N GLU A 47 -4.27 -3.05 -0.52
CA GLU A 47 -3.00 -3.65 -0.13
C GLU A 47 -2.19 -2.72 0.79
N CYS A 48 -2.16 -1.42 0.50
CA CYS A 48 -1.52 -0.43 1.35
C CYS A 48 -2.13 -0.40 2.77
N LYS A 49 -3.47 -0.51 2.87
CA LYS A 49 -4.17 -0.65 4.16
C LYS A 49 -3.72 -1.92 4.90
N ARG A 50 -3.63 -3.06 4.21
CA ARG A 50 -3.16 -4.34 4.79
C ARG A 50 -1.74 -4.21 5.34
N LEU A 51 -0.83 -3.56 4.61
CA LEU A 51 0.54 -3.32 5.07
C LEU A 51 0.59 -2.38 6.29
N CYS A 52 -0.26 -1.34 6.31
CA CYS A 52 -0.39 -0.45 7.47
C CYS A 52 -0.85 -1.20 8.73
N GLU A 53 -1.80 -2.13 8.59
CA GLU A 53 -2.27 -2.97 9.68
C GLU A 53 -1.17 -3.92 10.17
N GLU A 54 -0.39 -4.52 9.25
CA GLU A 54 0.75 -5.37 9.62
C GLU A 54 1.83 -4.60 10.41
N LEU A 55 2.17 -3.39 9.97
CA LEU A 55 3.13 -2.53 10.67
C LEU A 55 2.64 -2.15 12.07
N ARG A 56 1.33 -1.91 12.22
CA ARG A 56 0.71 -1.57 13.50
C ARG A 56 0.70 -2.76 14.46
N GLY A 57 0.26 -3.94 14.02
CA GLY A 57 0.23 -5.15 14.84
C GLY A 57 1.61 -5.54 15.38
N ARG A 58 2.69 -5.30 14.61
CA ARG A 58 4.07 -5.50 15.09
C ARG A 58 4.48 -4.52 16.18
N ARG A 59 4.05 -3.26 16.08
CA ARG A 59 4.32 -2.24 17.11
C ARG A 59 3.67 -2.62 18.43
N GLU A 60 2.42 -3.08 18.39
CA GLU A 60 1.67 -3.51 19.57
C GLU A 60 2.29 -4.76 20.21
N ALA A 61 2.68 -5.76 19.42
CA ALA A 61 3.39 -6.95 19.91
C ALA A 61 4.74 -6.61 20.58
N THR A 62 5.48 -5.66 20.01
CA THR A 62 6.76 -5.20 20.58
C THR A 62 6.55 -4.42 21.88
N HIS A 63 5.49 -3.61 21.96
CA HIS A 63 5.15 -2.86 23.18
C HIS A 63 4.72 -3.78 24.33
N LEU A 64 3.93 -4.83 24.05
CA LEU A 64 3.54 -5.82 25.05
C LEU A 64 4.75 -6.58 25.62
N LEU A 65 5.73 -6.93 24.78
CA LEU A 65 6.97 -7.54 25.24
C LEU A 65 7.84 -6.57 26.06
N ALA A 66 7.87 -5.28 25.70
CA ALA A 66 8.66 -4.27 26.41
C ALA A 66 8.07 -3.83 27.76
N VAL A 67 6.75 -3.97 27.97
CA VAL A 67 6.07 -3.66 29.24
C VAL A 67 6.09 -4.84 30.22
N SER A 68 6.45 -6.04 29.75
CA SER A 68 6.49 -7.27 30.56
C SER A 68 7.86 -7.57 31.20
N VAL A 69 8.82 -6.63 31.10
CA VAL A 69 10.19 -6.70 31.66
C VAL A 69 10.37 -5.55 32.65
#